data_AF-A0A967LDH1-F1
#
_entry.id   AF-A0A967LDH1-F1
#
_cell.length_a   1.000
_cell.length_b   1.000
_cell.length_c   1.000
_cell.angle_alpha   90.00
_cell.angle_beta   90.00
_cell.angle_gamma   90.00
#
_symmetry.space_group_name_H-M   'P 1'
#
loop_
_entity.id
_entity.type
_entity.pdbx_description
1 polymer ?
#
loop_
_entity_poly.entity_id
_entity_poly.type
_entity_poly.pdbx_seq_one_letter_code
_entity_poly.pdbx_strand_id
1 'polypeptide(L)' 'LVDGTITTQPEFSFWFEDVGWGVENYGTDPDIEVEIKPQDYRAGRDPQRKRAVQEVLKLIRKRKPR' A
#
# COMPACT_ATOMS: atom_id res chain seq x y z
N LEU A 1 0.13 33.19 4.72
CA LEU A 1 1.21 34.21 4.63
C LEU A 1 0.57 35.54 4.25
N VAL A 2 1.33 36.64 4.16
CA VAL A 2 0.74 37.99 3.92
C VAL A 2 -0.01 38.10 2.59
N ASP A 3 0.23 37.16 1.67
CA ASP A 3 -0.41 37.00 0.36
C ASP A 3 -1.63 36.05 0.37
N GLY A 4 -2.02 35.53 1.54
CA GLY A 4 -3.10 34.55 1.67
C GLY A 4 -2.69 33.10 1.45
N THR A 5 -1.41 32.80 1.22
CA THR A 5 -0.91 31.42 1.06
C THR A 5 -1.18 30.59 2.33
N ILE A 6 -1.71 29.38 2.14
CA ILE A 6 -1.91 28.39 3.21
C ILE A 6 -0.76 27.39 3.19
N THR A 7 -0.16 27.17 4.35
CA THR A 7 0.85 26.12 4.56
C THR A 7 0.31 25.11 5.55
N THR A 8 0.61 23.83 5.35
CA THR A 8 0.37 22.79 6.35
C THR A 8 1.67 22.50 7.09
N GLN A 9 1.56 22.25 8.39
CA GLN A 9 2.67 21.83 9.26
C GLN A 9 2.20 20.56 9.97
N PRO A 10 2.96 19.45 9.90
CA PRO A 10 2.58 18.24 10.60
C PRO A 10 2.69 18.49 12.12
N GLU A 11 1.54 18.67 12.75
CA GLU A 11 1.44 18.94 14.20
C GLU A 11 1.41 17.64 15.03
N PHE A 12 0.89 16.57 14.44
CA PHE A 12 0.70 15.28 15.10
C PHE A 12 1.41 14.17 14.34
N SER A 13 2.17 13.37 15.09
CA SER A 13 2.85 12.17 14.57
C SER A 13 2.05 10.92 14.98
N PHE A 14 2.11 9.88 14.14
CA PHE A 14 1.53 8.56 14.44
C PHE A 14 2.57 7.58 14.97
N TRP A 15 2.24 6.93 16.09
CA TRP A 15 3.06 5.91 16.73
C TRP A 15 2.28 4.60 16.82
N PHE A 16 2.93 3.48 16.53
CA PHE A 16 2.37 2.15 16.67
C PHE A 16 3.06 1.35 17.79
N GLU A 17 2.32 0.45 18.45
CA GLU A 17 2.82 -0.35 19.57
C GLU A 17 4.05 -1.20 19.23
N ASP A 18 4.13 -1.68 17.99
CA ASP A 18 5.15 -2.58 17.48
C ASP A 18 6.29 -1.86 16.72
N VAL A 19 6.00 -0.82 15.93
CA VAL A 19 6.98 -0.15 15.05
C VAL A 19 7.28 1.29 15.42
N GLY A 20 6.64 1.83 16.47
CA GLY A 20 6.82 3.18 16.94
C GLY A 20 6.63 4.25 15.85
N TRP A 21 7.62 5.11 15.67
CA TRP A 21 7.62 6.17 14.65
C TRP A 21 8.12 5.70 13.26
N GLY A 22 8.44 4.40 13.10
CA GLY A 22 9.18 3.88 11.94
C GLY A 22 8.47 3.96 10.59
N VAL A 23 7.18 4.30 10.56
CA VAL A 23 6.43 4.51 9.32
C VAL A 23 6.78 5.88 8.70
N GLU A 24 7.07 6.89 9.53
CA GLU A 24 7.43 8.22 9.04
C GLU A 24 8.74 8.18 8.24
N ASN A 25 8.77 8.87 7.09
CA ASN A 25 9.90 8.89 6.15
C ASN A 25 10.28 7.54 5.52
N TYR A 26 9.44 6.50 5.65
CA TYR A 26 9.66 5.18 5.05
C TYR A 26 8.40 4.61 4.38
N GLY A 27 7.38 4.30 5.18
CA GLY A 27 6.15 3.64 4.74
C GLY A 27 5.95 2.27 5.41
N THR A 28 5.23 1.38 4.72
CA THR A 28 5.02 0.00 5.16
C THR A 28 5.31 -0.92 3.99
N ASP A 29 6.21 -1.89 4.19
CA ASP A 29 6.57 -2.82 3.15
C ASP A 29 5.39 -3.76 2.83
N PRO A 30 5.11 -4.02 1.53
CA PRO A 30 4.14 -5.03 1.17
C PRO A 30 4.73 -6.43 1.41
N ASP A 31 3.91 -7.37 1.88
CA ASP A 31 4.30 -8.80 1.94
C ASP A 31 4.67 -9.33 0.54
N ILE A 32 4.03 -8.77 -0.49
CA ILE A 32 4.20 -9.13 -1.89
C ILE A 32 4.27 -7.86 -2.71
N GLU A 33 5.47 -7.48 -3.10
CA GLU A 33 5.70 -6.36 -4.02
C GLU A 33 5.21 -6.70 -5.44
N VAL A 34 4.38 -5.82 -6.01
CA VAL A 34 3.87 -5.94 -7.38
C VAL A 34 3.79 -4.58 -8.03
N GLU A 35 4.75 -4.30 -8.90
CA GLU A 35 4.78 -3.05 -9.66
C GLU A 35 3.75 -3.02 -10.79
N ILE A 36 3.14 -1.85 -11.01
CA ILE A 36 2.40 -1.54 -12.24
C ILE A 36 3.38 -0.89 -13.22
N LYS A 37 3.93 -1.69 -14.14
CA LYS A 37 4.91 -1.17 -15.11
C LYS A 37 4.22 -0.27 -16.14
N PRO A 38 4.93 0.68 -16.77
CA PRO A 38 4.33 1.58 -17.78
C PRO A 38 3.62 0.84 -18.92
N GLN A 39 4.15 -0.30 -19.38
CA GLN A 39 3.50 -1.11 -20.41
C GLN A 39 2.22 -1.79 -19.94
N ASP A 40 2.11 -2.12 -18.64
CA ASP A 40 0.90 -2.70 -18.06
C ASP A 40 -0.19 -1.64 -17.99
N TYR A 41 0.17 -0.44 -17.52
CA TYR A 41 -0.72 0.71 -17.52
C TYR A 41 -1.22 1.05 -18.93
N ARG A 42 -0.30 1.15 -19.91
CA ARG A 42 -0.64 1.40 -21.32
C ARG A 42 -1.57 0.33 -21.90
N ALA A 43 -1.44 -0.92 -21.45
CA ALA A 43 -2.28 -2.03 -21.89
C ALA A 43 -3.59 -2.17 -21.08
N GLY A 44 -3.87 -1.28 -20.13
CA GLY A 44 -5.03 -1.38 -19.24
C GLY A 44 -5.02 -2.60 -18.33
N ARG A 45 -3.83 -3.14 -18.02
CA ARG A 45 -3.65 -4.33 -17.19
C ARG A 45 -3.26 -3.94 -15.77
N ASP A 46 -3.97 -4.51 -14.81
CA ASP A 46 -3.67 -4.36 -13.38
C ASP A 46 -3.01 -5.64 -12.82
N PRO A 47 -1.66 -5.68 -12.73
CA PRO A 47 -0.95 -6.82 -12.18
C PRO A 47 -1.19 -7.00 -10.67
N GLN A 48 -1.42 -5.92 -9.92
CA GLN A 48 -1.65 -5.98 -8.47
C GLN A 48 -2.97 -6.69 -8.15
N ARG A 49 -4.06 -6.28 -8.81
CA ARG A 49 -5.37 -6.95 -8.68
C ARG A 49 -5.31 -8.40 -9.12
N LYS A 50 -4.61 -8.69 -10.23
CA LYS A 50 -4.45 -10.07 -10.71
C LYS A 50 -3.71 -10.93 -9.67
N ARG A 51 -2.63 -10.41 -9.07
CA ARG A 51 -1.89 -11.10 -8.01
C ARG A 51 -2.77 -11.32 -6.78
N ALA A 52 -3.50 -10.30 -6.33
CA ALA A 52 -4.40 -10.40 -5.19
C ALA A 52 -5.43 -11.53 -5.37
N VAL A 53 -6.11 -11.59 -6.52
CA VAL A 53 -7.08 -12.67 -6.82
C VAL A 53 -6.42 -14.04 -6.81
N GLN A 54 -5.21 -14.17 -7.36
CA GLN A 54 -4.46 -15.43 -7.35
C GLN A 54 -4.13 -15.89 -5.92
N GLU A 55 -3.66 -15.00 -5.05
CA GLU A 55 -3.35 -15.34 -3.67
C GLU A 55 -4.61 -15.71 -2.87
N VAL A 56 -5.71 -14.98 -3.05
CA VAL A 56 -7.00 -15.33 -2.43
C VAL A 56 -7.47 -16.71 -2.86
N LEU A 57 -7.40 -17.04 -4.15
CA LEU A 57 -7.78 -18.38 -4.64
C LEU A 57 -6.86 -19.49 -4.09
N LYS A 58 -5.57 -19.23 -3.94
CA LYS A 58 -4.63 -20.17 -3.29
C LYS A 58 -5.01 -20.40 -1.82
N LEU A 59 -5.33 -19.35 -1.09
CA LEU A 59 -5.74 -19.42 0.32
C LEU A 59 -7.06 -20.20 0.49
N ILE A 60 -8.04 -19.95 -0.38
CA ILE A 60 -9.31 -20.69 -0.39
C ILE A 60 -9.06 -22.19 -0.60
N ARG A 61 -8.18 -22.57 -1.53
CA ARG A 61 -7.85 -23.99 -1.77
C ARG A 61 -7.15 -24.65 -0.58
N LYS A 62 -6.32 -23.90 0.15
CA LYS A 62 -5.61 -24.41 1.34
C LYS A 62 -6.52 -24.57 2.55
N ARG A 63 -7.58 -23.77 2.65
CA ARG A 63 -8.51 -23.79 3.77
C ARG A 63 -9.57 -24.86 3.52
N LYS A 64 -9.57 -25.95 4.31
CA LYS A 64 -10.68 -26.92 4.28
C LYS A 64 -11.96 -26.18 4.69
N PRO A 65 -13.07 -26.29 3.91
CA PRO A 65 -14.36 -25.82 4.39
C PRO A 65 -14.69 -26.55 5.70
N ARG A 66 -15.21 -25.81 6.68
CA ARG A 66 -15.73 -26.40 7.91
C ARG A 66 -16.99 -27.20 7.60
#